data_AF-A0A8C7NSQ1-F1
#
_entry.id   AF-A0A8C7NSQ1-F1
#
_cell.length_a   1.000
_cell.length_b   1.000
_cell.length_c   1.000
_cell.angle_alpha   90.00
_cell.angle_beta   90.00
_cell.angle_gamma   90.00
#
_symmetry.space_group_name_H-M   'P 1'
#
loop_
_entity.id
_entity.type
_entity.pdbx_description
1 polymer ?
#
loop_
_entity_poly.entity_id
_entity_poly.type
_entity_poly.pdbx_seq_one_letter_code
_entity_poly.pdbx_strand_id
1 'polypeptide(L)'
;MQQHPPIVVIFKDLEAFNPKVLQDFILICSRYVEQLPLMFVFGIATSPSTIQHMLPHSVSSLLGIELFQSLSCTQHLASVIDKVILTSQFPFKLNGKVLQVLVSIFLYHDFSVRNFINGLQLALLEHFHSQPLSVLCCKEAAALVHATELSHRDVERLQQLPSFMRYVEEQGPQEQVELLTSDDHVKEVCQKLLKDLCKYHKNYYPTLRCLHILTASLPKYPLGKQIRELHISCLEKNVWENDEYVSAMQLLRMMAKDELTSALQKFYHFTKCFPDPLKCASLASAQLDLVENAAGEDLTSTGKGLQKKTDLFQLQKTLLEMKTSRRTKKMSQFEILRDQALEFIDSLVRSHLAPPESQPLYEVCYYSSSAVLRRHLNATPRTSIQTPKFIVLNSSSY
;
A
#
# COMPACT_ATOMS: atom_id res chain seq x y z
N MET A 1 -5.04 54.71 10.30
CA MET A 1 -4.53 54.11 9.05
C MET A 1 -5.60 53.18 8.53
N GLN A 2 -6.23 53.51 7.39
CA GLN A 2 -7.18 52.60 6.74
C GLN A 2 -6.38 51.37 6.29
N GLN A 3 -6.69 50.21 6.86
CA GLN A 3 -6.06 48.94 6.46
C GLN A 3 -6.65 48.56 5.09
N HIS A 4 -5.95 48.93 4.02
CA HIS A 4 -6.29 48.44 2.70
C HIS A 4 -5.91 46.96 2.59
N PRO A 5 -6.74 46.12 1.96
CA PRO A 5 -6.46 44.70 1.82
C PRO A 5 -5.19 44.47 0.98
N PRO A 6 -4.36 43.47 1.33
CA PRO A 6 -3.15 43.17 0.57
C PRO A 6 -3.50 42.63 -0.82
N ILE A 7 -2.77 43.10 -1.83
CA ILE A 7 -2.84 42.60 -3.21
C ILE A 7 -1.84 41.45 -3.33
N VAL A 8 -2.35 40.24 -3.51
CA VAL A 8 -1.54 39.03 -3.64
C VAL A 8 -1.31 38.72 -5.11
N VAL A 9 -0.05 38.70 -5.55
CA VAL A 9 0.37 38.30 -6.89
C VAL A 9 1.00 36.92 -6.83
N ILE A 10 0.42 35.95 -7.55
CA ILE A 10 0.85 34.55 -7.54
C ILE A 10 1.61 34.22 -8.82
N PHE A 11 2.90 33.94 -8.69
CA PHE A 11 3.76 33.45 -9.75
C PHE A 11 3.74 31.92 -9.72
N LYS A 12 2.96 31.27 -10.59
CA LYS A 12 2.78 29.82 -10.54
C LYS A 12 4.04 29.01 -10.83
N ASP A 13 4.87 29.49 -11.76
CA ASP A 13 6.10 28.85 -12.17
C ASP A 13 7.19 29.91 -12.28
N LEU A 14 7.97 30.08 -11.21
CA LEU A 14 9.04 31.07 -11.15
C LEU A 14 10.13 30.82 -12.20
N GLU A 15 10.38 29.55 -12.53
CA GLU A 15 11.48 29.10 -13.38
C GLU A 15 11.25 29.46 -14.85
N ALA A 16 10.00 29.59 -15.27
CA ALA A 16 9.63 29.98 -16.62
C ALA A 16 9.75 31.49 -16.90
N PHE A 17 9.91 32.33 -15.87
CA PHE A 17 9.98 33.78 -16.06
C PHE A 17 11.36 34.24 -16.50
N ASN A 18 11.40 35.29 -17.35
CA ASN A 18 12.64 35.98 -17.66
C ASN A 18 13.16 36.71 -16.39
N PRO A 19 14.40 36.44 -15.93
CA PRO A 19 14.94 37.03 -14.71
C PRO A 19 14.89 38.57 -14.72
N LYS A 20 15.19 39.20 -15.87
CA LYS A 20 15.22 40.68 -15.97
C LYS A 20 13.84 41.30 -15.76
N VAL A 21 12.83 40.72 -16.40
CA VAL A 21 11.44 41.20 -16.27
C VAL A 21 10.95 41.07 -14.83
N LEU A 22 11.28 39.96 -14.17
CA LEU A 22 10.91 39.74 -12.78
C LEU A 22 11.63 40.73 -11.84
N GLN A 23 12.92 40.97 -12.06
CA GLN A 23 13.71 41.94 -11.29
C GLN A 23 13.17 43.37 -11.43
N ASP A 24 12.92 43.81 -12.66
CA ASP A 24 12.38 45.13 -12.95
C ASP A 24 10.99 45.30 -12.34
N PHE A 25 10.14 44.26 -12.43
CA PHE A 25 8.82 44.25 -11.82
C PHE A 25 8.89 44.44 -10.30
N ILE A 26 9.75 43.68 -9.61
CA ILE A 26 9.93 43.80 -8.16
C ILE A 26 10.47 45.17 -7.77
N LEU A 27 11.43 45.71 -8.53
CA LEU A 27 11.96 47.06 -8.31
C LEU A 27 10.92 48.15 -8.48
N ILE A 28 10.04 48.04 -9.50
CA ILE A 28 8.93 48.96 -9.71
C ILE A 28 7.96 48.85 -8.53
N CYS A 29 7.54 47.64 -8.16
CA CYS A 29 6.64 47.40 -7.03
C CYS A 29 7.19 47.94 -5.70
N SER A 30 8.49 47.82 -5.46
CA SER A 30 9.16 48.32 -4.25
C SER A 30 8.96 49.84 -4.06
N ARG A 31 8.86 50.61 -5.15
CA ARG A 31 8.61 52.06 -5.10
C ARG A 31 7.19 52.43 -4.70
N TYR A 32 6.23 51.52 -4.87
CA TYR A 32 4.81 51.76 -4.59
C TYR A 32 4.33 51.08 -3.28
N VAL A 33 5.23 50.54 -2.46
CA VAL A 33 4.88 49.79 -1.24
C VAL A 33 4.10 50.65 -0.23
N GLU A 34 4.37 51.97 -0.16
CA GLU A 34 3.66 52.88 0.74
C GLU A 34 2.19 53.11 0.31
N GLN A 35 1.89 52.93 -0.98
CA GLN A 35 0.56 53.16 -1.55
C GLN A 35 -0.22 51.84 -1.74
N LEU A 36 0.49 50.74 -2.00
CA LEU A 36 -0.07 49.43 -2.30
C LEU A 36 0.56 48.34 -1.43
N PRO A 37 -0.19 47.71 -0.51
CA PRO A 37 0.29 46.55 0.23
C PRO A 37 0.39 45.33 -0.70
N LEU A 38 1.56 45.07 -1.27
CA LEU A 38 1.81 43.96 -2.20
C LEU A 38 2.37 42.72 -1.47
N MET A 39 1.88 41.54 -1.84
CA MET A 39 2.40 40.25 -1.38
C MET A 39 2.65 39.34 -2.58
N PHE A 40 3.82 38.71 -2.61
CA PHE A 40 4.21 37.81 -3.70
C PHE A 40 4.24 36.36 -3.22
N VAL A 41 3.60 35.48 -3.99
CA VAL A 41 3.65 34.02 -3.78
C VAL A 41 4.39 33.41 -4.94
N PHE A 42 5.56 32.82 -4.67
CA PHE A 42 6.40 32.17 -5.67
C PHE A 42 6.19 30.66 -5.66
N GLY A 43 5.67 30.13 -6.76
CA GLY A 43 5.62 28.71 -7.06
C GLY A 43 6.98 28.24 -7.59
N ILE A 44 7.71 27.49 -6.76
CA ILE A 44 9.04 26.97 -7.07
C ILE A 44 8.93 25.45 -7.18
N ALA A 45 9.36 24.89 -8.30
CA ALA A 45 9.31 23.45 -8.54
C ALA A 45 10.52 22.73 -7.94
N THR A 46 11.71 23.34 -8.00
CA THR A 46 12.98 22.69 -7.66
C THR A 46 13.41 22.93 -6.21
N SER A 47 14.15 24.02 -5.96
CA SER A 47 14.73 24.32 -4.66
C SER A 47 14.78 25.83 -4.42
N PRO A 48 14.84 26.27 -3.15
CA PRO A 48 14.84 27.71 -2.84
C PRO A 48 16.06 28.47 -3.38
N SER A 49 17.16 27.77 -3.71
CA SER A 49 18.35 28.40 -4.31
C SER A 49 18.05 28.98 -5.70
N THR A 50 17.02 28.50 -6.40
CA THR A 50 16.56 29.08 -7.67
C THR A 50 16.21 30.57 -7.52
N ILE A 51 15.68 30.98 -6.36
CA ILE A 51 15.43 32.40 -6.08
C ILE A 51 16.74 33.20 -6.11
N GLN A 52 17.81 32.67 -5.53
CA GLN A 52 19.13 33.34 -5.48
C GLN A 52 19.78 33.42 -6.86
N HIS A 53 19.48 32.47 -7.75
CA HIS A 53 19.93 32.52 -9.14
C HIS A 53 19.11 33.49 -10.00
N MET A 54 17.80 33.61 -9.73
CA MET A 54 16.89 34.48 -10.50
C MET A 54 16.92 35.94 -10.03
N LEU A 55 17.11 36.17 -8.74
CA LEU A 55 17.08 37.50 -8.11
C LEU A 55 18.45 37.82 -7.50
N PRO A 56 19.13 38.88 -7.98
CA PRO A 56 20.38 39.34 -7.37
C PRO A 56 20.13 39.86 -5.95
N HIS A 57 21.18 39.91 -5.14
CA HIS A 57 21.10 40.39 -3.75
C HIS A 57 20.46 41.77 -3.61
N SER A 58 20.62 42.67 -4.59
CA SER A 58 20.00 43.99 -4.60
C SER A 58 18.47 43.94 -4.61
N VAL A 59 17.88 42.96 -5.29
CA VAL A 59 16.42 42.79 -5.39
C VAL A 59 15.92 41.89 -4.26
N SER A 60 16.66 40.83 -3.93
CA SER A 60 16.31 39.91 -2.84
C SER A 60 16.22 40.62 -1.48
N SER A 61 17.08 41.60 -1.22
CA SER A 61 17.05 42.41 0.02
C SER A 61 15.79 43.27 0.18
N LEU A 62 15.03 43.48 -0.90
CA LEU A 62 13.76 44.23 -0.87
C LEU A 62 12.58 43.33 -0.47
N LEU A 63 12.79 42.01 -0.42
CA LEU A 63 11.75 41.02 -0.15
C LEU A 63 11.94 40.40 1.23
N GLY A 64 10.89 40.42 2.06
CA GLY A 64 10.81 39.55 3.24
C GLY A 64 10.35 38.16 2.83
N ILE A 65 11.29 37.26 2.52
CA ILE A 65 10.96 35.91 2.01
C ILE A 65 10.75 34.94 3.17
N GLU A 66 9.56 34.35 3.24
CA GLU A 66 9.27 33.19 4.10
C GLU A 66 9.11 31.94 3.25
N LEU A 67 9.70 30.82 3.70
CA LEU A 67 9.67 29.56 2.97
C LEU A 67 8.49 28.71 3.44
N PHE A 68 7.61 28.37 2.49
CA PHE A 68 6.55 27.39 2.70
C PHE A 68 6.86 26.09 1.97
N GLN A 69 6.67 24.97 2.64
CA GLN A 69 6.81 23.64 2.03
C GLN A 69 5.44 23.03 1.78
N SER A 70 5.20 22.63 0.54
CA SER A 70 4.02 21.84 0.17
C SER A 70 4.26 20.35 0.43
N LEU A 71 3.18 19.59 0.56
CA LEU A 71 3.21 18.13 0.60
C LEU A 71 3.87 17.57 -0.67
N SER A 72 4.65 16.50 -0.52
CA SER A 72 5.29 15.86 -1.67
C SER A 72 4.27 15.07 -2.51
N CYS A 73 4.51 14.98 -3.82
CA CYS A 73 3.65 14.19 -4.71
C CYS A 73 3.58 12.71 -4.28
N THR A 74 4.66 12.16 -3.73
CA THR A 74 4.71 10.79 -3.23
C THR A 74 3.83 10.57 -2.00
N GLN A 75 3.77 11.55 -1.09
CA GLN A 75 2.84 11.54 0.04
C GLN A 75 1.40 11.69 -0.43
N HIS A 76 1.15 12.56 -1.40
CA HIS A 76 -0.18 12.75 -1.97
C HIS A 76 -0.67 11.46 -2.65
N LEU A 77 0.17 10.79 -3.43
CA LEU A 77 -0.15 9.49 -4.03
C LEU A 77 -0.42 8.43 -2.96
N ALA A 78 0.39 8.36 -1.90
CA ALA A 78 0.18 7.41 -0.82
C ALA A 78 -1.20 7.62 -0.16
N SER A 79 -1.60 8.87 0.07
CA SER A 79 -2.93 9.22 0.60
C SER A 79 -4.06 8.85 -0.37
N VAL A 80 -3.87 9.06 -1.67
CA VAL A 80 -4.85 8.69 -2.71
C VAL A 80 -5.01 7.17 -2.78
N ILE A 81 -3.92 6.41 -2.78
CA ILE A 81 -3.97 4.95 -2.78
C ILE A 81 -4.65 4.44 -1.50
N ASP A 82 -4.31 5.00 -0.34
CA ASP A 82 -4.90 4.59 0.94
C ASP A 82 -6.41 4.85 1.02
N LYS A 83 -6.86 6.01 0.51
CA LYS A 83 -8.27 6.42 0.57
C LYS A 83 -9.14 5.91 -0.57
N VAL A 84 -8.57 5.61 -1.74
CA VAL A 84 -9.32 5.19 -2.92
C VAL A 84 -9.19 3.69 -3.14
N ILE A 85 -7.96 3.18 -3.25
CA ILE A 85 -7.71 1.78 -3.64
C ILE A 85 -7.83 0.83 -2.43
N LEU A 86 -7.26 1.21 -1.29
CA LEU A 86 -7.21 0.40 -0.06
C LEU A 86 -8.46 0.57 0.81
N THR A 87 -9.64 0.67 0.17
CA THR A 87 -10.93 0.74 0.85
C THR A 87 -11.86 -0.36 0.37
N SER A 88 -12.67 -0.92 1.28
CA SER A 88 -13.69 -1.90 0.94
C SER A 88 -14.97 -1.27 0.37
N GLN A 89 -15.06 0.05 0.29
CA GLN A 89 -16.26 0.77 -0.15
C GLN A 89 -16.51 0.63 -1.65
N PHE A 90 -15.44 0.54 -2.44
CA PHE A 90 -15.51 0.39 -3.89
C PHE A 90 -15.31 -1.09 -4.27
N PRO A 91 -16.25 -1.69 -5.04
CA PRO A 91 -16.16 -3.09 -5.45
C PRO A 91 -15.08 -3.31 -6.52
N PHE A 92 -14.83 -2.30 -7.37
CA PHE A 92 -13.79 -2.36 -8.40
C PHE A 92 -12.39 -2.35 -7.79
N LYS A 93 -11.55 -3.31 -8.23
CA LYS A 93 -10.18 -3.55 -7.77
C LYS A 93 -9.21 -3.69 -8.94
N LEU A 94 -7.95 -3.36 -8.67
CA LEU A 94 -6.86 -3.53 -9.62
C LEU A 94 -6.05 -4.76 -9.24
N ASN A 95 -5.61 -5.52 -10.24
CA ASN A 95 -4.62 -6.56 -10.04
C ASN A 95 -3.23 -5.93 -9.74
N GLY A 96 -2.37 -6.67 -9.03
CA GLY A 96 -1.03 -6.24 -8.59
C GLY A 96 -0.18 -5.75 -9.76
N LYS A 97 -0.18 -6.45 -10.89
CA LYS A 97 0.55 -6.05 -12.11
C LYS A 97 0.07 -4.72 -12.70
N VAL A 98 -1.24 -4.47 -12.67
CA VAL A 98 -1.82 -3.20 -13.17
C VAL A 98 -1.43 -2.05 -12.24
N LEU A 99 -1.57 -2.27 -10.93
CA LEU A 99 -1.17 -1.30 -9.93
C LEU A 99 0.34 -1.00 -10.00
N GLN A 100 1.17 -2.01 -10.22
CA GLN A 100 2.61 -1.87 -10.41
C GLN A 100 2.93 -1.00 -11.63
N VAL A 101 2.28 -1.23 -12.79
CA VAL A 101 2.46 -0.39 -13.98
C VAL A 101 2.08 1.07 -13.68
N LEU A 102 0.93 1.33 -13.07
CA LEU A 102 0.49 2.70 -12.72
C LEU A 102 1.47 3.39 -11.75
N VAL A 103 1.95 2.65 -10.75
CA VAL A 103 2.94 3.16 -9.79
C VAL A 103 4.30 3.40 -10.46
N SER A 104 4.74 2.52 -11.35
CA SER A 104 5.97 2.69 -12.13
C SER A 104 5.90 3.92 -13.03
N ILE A 105 4.76 4.15 -13.70
CA ILE A 105 4.56 5.36 -14.51
C ILE A 105 4.75 6.60 -13.65
N PHE A 106 4.10 6.65 -12.50
CA PHE A 106 4.20 7.78 -11.59
C PHE A 106 5.62 8.01 -11.05
N LEU A 107 6.32 6.95 -10.60
CA LEU A 107 7.63 7.09 -9.96
C LEU A 107 8.78 7.34 -10.94
N TYR A 108 8.69 6.80 -12.16
CA TYR A 108 9.80 6.85 -13.12
C TYR A 108 9.61 7.89 -14.22
N HIS A 109 8.41 8.45 -14.42
CA HIS A 109 8.16 9.39 -15.52
C HIS A 109 7.76 10.79 -15.08
N ASP A 110 6.68 10.99 -14.31
CA ASP A 110 6.03 12.30 -14.25
C ASP A 110 5.61 12.80 -12.86
N PHE A 111 5.71 11.99 -11.80
CA PHE A 111 5.23 12.30 -10.44
C PHE A 111 3.84 12.96 -10.40
N SER A 112 3.00 12.66 -11.40
CA SER A 112 1.71 13.34 -11.61
C SER A 112 0.57 12.48 -11.08
N VAL A 113 -0.04 12.91 -9.97
CA VAL A 113 -1.20 12.22 -9.41
C VAL A 113 -2.41 12.31 -10.36
N ARG A 114 -2.49 13.37 -11.18
CA ARG A 114 -3.54 13.47 -12.21
C ARG A 114 -3.43 12.36 -13.25
N ASN A 115 -2.21 12.07 -13.71
CA ASN A 115 -2.00 10.99 -14.68
C ASN A 115 -2.26 9.62 -14.05
N PHE A 116 -1.93 9.44 -12.77
CA PHE A 116 -2.34 8.25 -12.02
C PHE A 116 -3.86 8.09 -11.96
N ILE A 117 -4.61 9.17 -11.67
CA ILE A 117 -6.09 9.15 -11.66
C ILE A 117 -6.65 8.86 -13.05
N ASN A 118 -6.12 9.47 -14.10
CA ASN A 118 -6.53 9.18 -15.48
C ASN A 118 -6.26 7.72 -15.86
N GLY A 119 -5.13 7.16 -15.39
CA GLY A 119 -4.82 5.73 -15.55
C GLY A 119 -5.80 4.82 -14.81
N LEU A 120 -6.23 5.21 -13.61
CA LEU A 120 -7.28 4.51 -12.87
C LEU A 120 -8.65 4.58 -13.59
N GLN A 121 -9.01 5.76 -14.12
CA GLN A 121 -10.23 5.94 -14.92
C GLN A 121 -10.22 5.09 -16.18
N LEU A 122 -9.07 5.00 -16.86
CA LEU A 122 -8.91 4.16 -18.03
C LEU A 122 -9.05 2.67 -17.68
N ALA A 123 -8.41 2.21 -16.61
CA ALA A 123 -8.55 0.84 -16.13
C ALA A 123 -10.01 0.50 -15.76
N LEU A 124 -10.71 1.44 -15.13
CA LEU A 124 -12.13 1.31 -14.80
C LEU A 124 -12.99 1.20 -16.06
N LEU A 125 -12.79 2.08 -17.03
CA LEU A 125 -13.51 2.06 -18.31
C LEU A 125 -13.29 0.75 -19.06
N GLU A 126 -12.05 0.29 -19.13
CA GLU A 126 -11.68 -0.94 -19.84
C GLU A 126 -12.27 -2.19 -19.16
N HIS A 127 -12.30 -2.23 -17.83
CA HIS A 127 -12.93 -3.31 -17.06
C HIS A 127 -14.43 -3.45 -17.36
N PHE A 128 -15.17 -2.34 -17.25
CA PHE A 128 -16.61 -2.34 -17.50
C PHE A 128 -16.98 -2.52 -18.98
N HIS A 129 -16.07 -2.18 -19.90
CA HIS A 129 -16.27 -2.42 -21.33
C HIS A 129 -15.93 -3.85 -21.76
N SER A 130 -14.88 -4.45 -21.19
CA SER A 130 -14.37 -5.77 -21.63
C SER A 130 -15.18 -6.94 -21.06
N GLN A 131 -15.66 -6.83 -19.82
CA GLN A 131 -16.37 -7.90 -19.14
C GLN A 131 -17.86 -7.58 -18.95
N PRO A 132 -18.79 -8.36 -19.55
CA PRO A 132 -20.22 -8.17 -19.32
C PRO A 132 -20.64 -8.54 -17.89
N LEU A 133 -19.91 -9.45 -17.25
CA LEU A 133 -20.15 -9.87 -15.87
C LEU A 133 -19.81 -8.79 -14.83
N SER A 134 -19.16 -7.70 -15.25
CA SER A 134 -18.87 -6.54 -14.40
C SER A 134 -20.12 -5.84 -13.89
N VAL A 135 -21.32 -6.17 -14.40
CA VAL A 135 -22.61 -5.75 -13.82
C VAL A 135 -22.73 -6.18 -12.34
N LEU A 136 -22.12 -7.31 -11.97
CA LEU A 136 -22.08 -7.81 -10.59
C LEU A 136 -21.11 -7.02 -9.69
N CYS A 137 -20.24 -6.17 -10.26
CA CYS A 137 -19.28 -5.32 -9.54
C CYS A 137 -19.98 -4.09 -8.93
N CYS A 138 -20.94 -4.33 -8.03
CA CYS A 138 -21.74 -3.33 -7.35
C CYS A 138 -21.64 -3.48 -5.83
N LYS A 139 -22.29 -2.58 -5.08
CA LYS A 139 -22.47 -2.77 -3.63
C LYS A 139 -23.23 -4.07 -3.36
N GLU A 140 -22.93 -4.71 -2.23
CA GLU A 140 -23.46 -6.03 -1.83
C GLU A 140 -24.97 -6.20 -2.09
N ALA A 141 -25.80 -5.25 -1.66
CA ALA A 141 -27.25 -5.32 -1.85
C ALA A 141 -27.68 -5.32 -3.33
N ALA A 142 -27.05 -4.49 -4.18
CA ALA A 142 -27.37 -4.41 -5.60
C ALA A 142 -26.80 -5.61 -6.38
N ALA A 143 -25.60 -6.08 -6.02
CA ALA A 143 -24.99 -7.25 -6.63
C ALA A 143 -25.85 -8.52 -6.45
N LEU A 144 -26.49 -8.68 -5.28
CA LEU A 144 -27.38 -9.82 -5.01
C LEU A 144 -28.65 -9.80 -5.86
N VAL A 145 -29.22 -8.61 -6.10
CA VAL A 145 -30.39 -8.44 -6.97
C VAL A 145 -30.00 -8.76 -8.41
N HIS A 146 -28.90 -8.18 -8.90
CA HIS A 146 -28.42 -8.46 -10.25
C HIS A 146 -28.06 -9.94 -10.47
N ALA A 147 -27.57 -10.63 -9.43
CA ALA A 147 -27.32 -12.07 -9.50
C ALA A 147 -28.61 -12.90 -9.70
N THR A 148 -29.77 -12.46 -9.18
CA THR A 148 -31.06 -13.14 -9.46
C THR A 148 -31.54 -12.92 -10.89
N GLU A 149 -31.30 -11.73 -11.42
CA GLU A 149 -31.78 -11.27 -12.73
C GLU A 149 -30.90 -11.73 -13.91
N LEU A 150 -29.85 -12.52 -13.66
CA LEU A 150 -28.94 -13.00 -14.69
C LEU A 150 -29.68 -13.80 -15.77
N SER A 151 -29.36 -13.50 -17.03
CA SER A 151 -29.82 -14.29 -18.17
C SER A 151 -29.05 -15.60 -18.30
N HIS A 152 -29.62 -16.61 -18.97
CA HIS A 152 -28.94 -17.88 -19.23
C HIS A 152 -27.55 -17.69 -19.85
N ARG A 153 -27.40 -16.72 -20.78
CA ARG A 153 -26.11 -16.41 -21.41
C ARG A 153 -25.07 -15.87 -20.43
N ASP A 154 -25.50 -15.16 -19.39
CA ASP A 154 -24.60 -14.64 -18.37
C ASP A 154 -24.22 -15.74 -17.37
N VAL A 155 -25.12 -16.70 -17.12
CA VAL A 155 -24.83 -17.92 -16.36
C VAL A 155 -23.79 -18.77 -17.09
N GLU A 156 -23.93 -18.99 -18.40
CA GLU A 156 -22.92 -19.70 -19.20
C GLU A 156 -21.54 -19.01 -19.12
N ARG A 157 -21.51 -17.67 -19.18
CA ARG A 157 -20.28 -16.89 -19.04
C ARG A 157 -19.68 -17.03 -17.64
N LEU A 158 -20.50 -17.09 -16.59
CA LEU A 158 -20.03 -17.35 -15.23
C LEU A 158 -19.42 -18.75 -15.12
N GLN A 159 -20.05 -19.76 -15.72
CA GLN A 159 -19.53 -21.14 -15.75
C GLN A 159 -18.19 -21.25 -16.49
N GLN A 160 -17.96 -20.41 -17.50
CA GLN A 160 -16.71 -20.34 -18.26
C GLN A 160 -15.58 -19.58 -17.53
N LEU A 161 -15.85 -18.93 -16.39
CA LEU A 161 -14.80 -18.24 -15.64
C LEU A 161 -13.81 -19.24 -15.03
N PRO A 162 -12.48 -19.00 -15.14
CA PRO A 162 -11.47 -19.90 -14.58
C PRO A 162 -11.64 -20.11 -13.07
N SER A 163 -11.94 -19.05 -12.30
CA SER A 163 -12.17 -19.16 -10.86
C SER A 163 -13.40 -20.00 -10.51
N PHE A 164 -14.47 -19.90 -11.31
CA PHE A 164 -15.68 -20.68 -11.10
C PHE A 164 -15.46 -22.15 -11.46
N MET A 165 -14.73 -22.44 -12.54
CA MET A 165 -14.34 -23.80 -12.89
C MET A 165 -13.54 -24.48 -11.76
N ARG A 166 -12.56 -23.77 -11.17
CA ARG A 166 -11.82 -24.27 -10.00
C ARG A 166 -12.75 -24.54 -8.82
N TYR A 167 -13.70 -23.66 -8.56
CA TYR A 167 -14.67 -23.85 -7.48
C TYR A 167 -15.54 -25.10 -7.71
N VAL A 168 -15.99 -25.33 -8.94
CA VAL A 168 -16.76 -26.53 -9.33
C VAL A 168 -15.93 -27.80 -9.15
N GLU A 169 -14.65 -27.79 -9.55
CA GLU A 169 -13.72 -28.92 -9.38
C GLU A 169 -13.53 -29.32 -7.91
N GLU A 170 -13.58 -28.36 -6.98
CA GLU A 170 -13.46 -28.61 -5.53
C GLU A 170 -14.75 -29.17 -4.89
N GLN A 171 -15.91 -29.05 -5.54
CA GLN A 171 -17.18 -29.55 -5.01
C GLN A 171 -17.41 -31.05 -5.25
N GLY A 172 -18.38 -31.63 -4.54
CA GLY A 172 -18.76 -33.04 -4.70
C GLY A 172 -19.41 -33.33 -6.07
N PRO A 173 -19.41 -34.60 -6.53
CA PRO A 173 -19.89 -34.96 -7.86
C PRO A 173 -21.39 -34.67 -8.09
N GLN A 174 -22.20 -34.62 -7.04
CA GLN A 174 -23.62 -34.24 -7.14
C GLN A 174 -23.78 -32.73 -7.34
N GLU A 175 -23.07 -31.91 -6.57
CA GLU A 175 -23.09 -30.45 -6.71
C GLU A 175 -22.50 -30.00 -8.06
N GLN A 176 -21.49 -30.70 -8.58
CA GLN A 176 -20.95 -30.43 -9.93
C GLN A 176 -22.01 -30.56 -11.02
N VAL A 177 -22.85 -31.60 -10.97
CA VAL A 177 -23.92 -31.80 -11.95
C VAL A 177 -24.97 -30.70 -11.81
N GLU A 178 -25.35 -30.33 -10.59
CA GLU A 178 -26.32 -29.25 -10.35
C GLU A 178 -25.80 -27.88 -10.80
N LEU A 179 -24.52 -27.57 -10.56
CA LEU A 179 -23.86 -26.33 -10.98
C LEU A 179 -23.72 -26.21 -12.51
N LEU A 180 -23.69 -27.33 -13.23
CA LEU A 180 -23.59 -27.34 -14.69
C LEU A 180 -24.96 -27.43 -15.39
N THR A 181 -25.99 -27.93 -14.70
CA THR A 181 -27.30 -28.22 -15.31
C THR A 181 -28.38 -27.20 -14.92
N SER A 182 -28.33 -26.62 -13.71
CA SER A 182 -29.38 -25.78 -13.15
C SER A 182 -28.95 -24.32 -13.03
N ASP A 183 -29.56 -23.45 -13.84
CA ASP A 183 -29.33 -22.00 -13.78
C ASP A 183 -29.70 -21.40 -12.42
N ASP A 184 -30.81 -21.82 -11.83
CA ASP A 184 -31.30 -21.27 -10.55
C ASP A 184 -30.32 -21.61 -9.42
N HIS A 185 -29.74 -22.81 -9.43
CA HIS A 185 -28.73 -23.20 -8.46
C HIS A 185 -27.44 -22.37 -8.62
N VAL A 186 -26.99 -22.12 -9.85
CA VAL A 186 -25.82 -21.26 -10.11
C VAL A 186 -26.05 -19.84 -9.59
N LYS A 187 -27.27 -19.30 -9.74
CA LYS A 187 -27.61 -17.97 -9.21
C LYS A 187 -27.54 -17.93 -7.68
N GLU A 188 -28.08 -18.93 -6.99
CA GLU A 188 -27.99 -19.03 -5.53
C GLU A 188 -26.54 -19.15 -5.04
N VAL A 189 -25.73 -19.96 -5.72
CA VAL A 189 -24.32 -20.12 -5.40
C VAL A 189 -23.55 -18.84 -5.70
N CYS A 190 -23.81 -18.17 -6.82
CA CYS A 190 -23.22 -16.87 -7.16
C CYS A 190 -23.48 -15.84 -6.04
N GLN A 191 -24.69 -15.78 -5.49
CA GLN A 191 -24.98 -14.91 -4.36
C GLN A 191 -24.17 -15.23 -3.10
N LYS A 192 -23.97 -16.51 -2.79
CA LYS A 192 -23.12 -16.95 -1.66
C LYS A 192 -21.67 -16.53 -1.90
N LEU A 193 -21.14 -16.81 -3.08
CA LEU A 193 -19.77 -16.47 -3.47
C LEU A 193 -19.51 -14.95 -3.44
N LEU A 194 -20.46 -14.14 -3.93
CA LEU A 194 -20.36 -12.68 -3.88
C LEU A 194 -20.35 -12.14 -2.44
N LYS A 195 -21.15 -12.73 -1.53
CA LYS A 195 -21.12 -12.37 -0.11
C LYS A 195 -19.76 -12.70 0.52
N ASP A 196 -19.22 -13.87 0.19
CA ASP A 196 -17.93 -14.31 0.74
C ASP A 196 -16.78 -13.47 0.18
N LEU A 197 -16.82 -13.07 -1.09
CA LEU A 197 -15.87 -12.12 -1.69
C LEU A 197 -15.94 -10.74 -1.01
N CYS A 198 -17.15 -10.25 -0.71
CA CYS A 198 -17.32 -8.99 0.03
C CYS A 198 -16.74 -9.09 1.46
N LYS A 199 -16.96 -10.21 2.17
CA LYS A 199 -16.36 -10.47 3.49
C LYS A 199 -14.85 -10.55 3.40
N TYR A 200 -14.32 -11.23 2.40
CA TYR A 200 -12.88 -11.30 2.13
C TYR A 200 -12.29 -9.90 1.99
N HIS A 201 -12.87 -9.01 1.18
CA HIS A 201 -12.39 -7.63 1.06
C HIS A 201 -12.52 -6.81 2.36
N LYS A 202 -13.59 -7.00 3.13
CA LYS A 202 -13.77 -6.35 4.44
C LYS A 202 -12.67 -6.76 5.43
N ASN A 203 -12.19 -8.01 5.36
CA ASN A 203 -11.17 -8.54 6.27
C ASN A 203 -9.73 -8.33 5.77
N TYR A 204 -9.54 -8.33 4.44
CA TYR A 204 -8.24 -8.19 3.80
C TYR A 204 -7.56 -6.85 4.12
N TYR A 205 -8.25 -5.72 3.91
CA TYR A 205 -7.65 -4.39 4.12
C TYR A 205 -7.26 -4.10 5.57
N PRO A 206 -8.08 -4.40 6.59
CA PRO A 206 -7.66 -4.27 7.98
C PRO A 206 -6.42 -5.12 8.28
N THR A 207 -6.40 -6.38 7.83
CA THR A 207 -5.26 -7.28 8.07
C THR A 207 -3.99 -6.77 7.40
N LEU A 208 -4.10 -6.25 6.17
CA LEU A 208 -3.00 -5.63 5.43
C LEU A 208 -2.43 -4.42 6.19
N ARG A 209 -3.31 -3.53 6.67
CA ARG A 209 -2.90 -2.34 7.44
C ARG A 209 -2.23 -2.74 8.76
N CYS A 210 -2.77 -3.75 9.42
CA CYS A 210 -2.20 -4.31 10.63
C CYS A 210 -0.79 -4.86 10.40
N LEU A 211 -0.60 -5.64 9.33
CA LEU A 211 0.72 -6.14 8.93
C LEU A 211 1.68 -5.01 8.56
N HIS A 212 1.19 -3.97 7.88
CA HIS A 212 2.01 -2.81 7.54
C HIS A 212 2.49 -2.03 8.78
N ILE A 213 1.63 -1.83 9.78
CA ILE A 213 2.01 -1.15 11.03
C ILE A 213 3.14 -1.89 11.73
N LEU A 214 3.08 -3.23 11.77
CA LEU A 214 4.11 -4.06 12.37
C LEU A 214 5.40 -4.03 11.55
N THR A 215 5.30 -4.13 10.22
CA THR A 215 6.47 -4.25 9.33
C THR A 215 7.14 -2.91 9.02
N ALA A 216 6.41 -1.79 9.13
CA ALA A 216 6.96 -0.45 8.97
C ALA A 216 7.86 -0.03 10.14
N SER A 217 7.70 -0.62 11.33
CA SER A 217 8.62 -0.42 12.45
C SER A 217 9.94 -1.18 12.31
N LEU A 218 10.06 -2.09 11.34
CA LEU A 218 11.25 -2.93 11.22
C LEU A 218 12.40 -2.22 10.48
N PRO A 219 13.65 -2.44 10.92
CA PRO A 219 14.82 -2.02 10.15
C PRO A 219 14.87 -2.78 8.82
N LYS A 220 15.33 -2.10 7.76
CA LYS A 220 15.46 -2.60 6.37
C LYS A 220 14.16 -2.75 5.57
N TYR A 221 12.99 -2.50 6.14
CA TYR A 221 11.69 -2.51 5.43
C TYR A 221 11.50 -3.72 4.50
N PRO A 222 11.58 -4.96 5.01
CA PRO A 222 11.59 -6.18 4.18
C PRO A 222 10.36 -6.32 3.29
N LEU A 223 9.20 -5.80 3.73
CA LEU A 223 7.93 -5.85 2.99
C LEU A 223 7.52 -4.49 2.40
N GLY A 224 8.47 -3.57 2.30
CA GLY A 224 8.26 -2.23 1.77
C GLY A 224 8.03 -1.16 2.85
N LYS A 225 8.36 0.08 2.49
CA LYS A 225 8.21 1.26 3.36
C LYS A 225 6.78 1.80 3.34
N GLN A 226 6.08 1.60 2.23
CA GLN A 226 4.73 2.12 2.03
C GLN A 226 3.73 0.98 1.91
N ILE A 227 2.51 1.19 2.39
CA ILE A 227 1.44 0.19 2.36
C ILE A 227 1.14 -0.35 0.94
N ARG A 228 1.36 0.46 -0.10
CA ARG A 228 1.17 0.04 -1.50
C ARG A 228 2.16 -1.03 -1.95
N GLU A 229 3.40 -1.02 -1.43
CA GLU A 229 4.43 -2.00 -1.79
C GLU A 229 4.06 -3.36 -1.20
N LEU A 230 3.67 -3.37 0.08
CA LEU A 230 3.10 -4.55 0.74
C LEU A 230 1.88 -5.06 -0.03
N HIS A 231 0.95 -4.17 -0.40
CA HIS A 231 -0.25 -4.56 -1.15
C HIS A 231 0.08 -5.23 -2.48
N ILE A 232 0.99 -4.67 -3.28
CA ILE A 232 1.42 -5.26 -4.55
C ILE A 232 2.05 -6.64 -4.31
N SER A 233 2.93 -6.76 -3.31
CA SER A 233 3.55 -8.04 -2.95
C SER A 233 2.52 -9.10 -2.55
N CYS A 234 1.52 -8.74 -1.73
CA CYS A 234 0.41 -9.62 -1.34
C CYS A 234 -0.49 -10.04 -2.52
N LEU A 235 -0.61 -9.21 -3.55
CA LEU A 235 -1.43 -9.51 -4.73
C LEU A 235 -0.72 -10.44 -5.72
N GLU A 236 0.61 -10.38 -5.81
CA GLU A 236 1.37 -11.20 -6.75
C GLU A 236 1.63 -12.62 -6.24
N LYS A 237 1.93 -12.76 -4.94
CA LYS A 237 2.27 -14.05 -4.32
C LYS A 237 1.77 -14.12 -2.89
N ASN A 238 1.67 -15.35 -2.40
CA ASN A 238 1.45 -15.62 -0.98
C ASN A 238 2.59 -15.00 -0.16
N VAL A 239 2.23 -14.13 0.80
CA VAL A 239 3.21 -13.40 1.60
C VAL A 239 4.11 -14.35 2.40
N TRP A 240 3.55 -15.44 2.92
CA TRP A 240 4.27 -16.42 3.74
C TRP A 240 5.25 -17.31 2.96
N GLU A 241 5.20 -17.31 1.63
CA GLU A 241 6.16 -18.03 0.78
C GLU A 241 7.38 -17.16 0.47
N ASN A 242 7.30 -15.84 0.66
CA ASN A 242 8.43 -14.95 0.40
C ASN A 242 9.44 -14.99 1.56
N ASP A 243 10.72 -15.11 1.22
CA ASP A 243 11.84 -15.04 2.16
C ASP A 243 11.86 -13.71 2.94
N GLU A 244 11.33 -12.65 2.33
CA GLU A 244 11.15 -11.32 2.93
C GLU A 244 10.24 -11.36 4.16
N TYR A 245 9.15 -12.13 4.10
CA TYR A 245 8.24 -12.30 5.23
C TYR A 245 8.85 -13.12 6.35
N VAL A 246 9.54 -14.21 6.01
CA VAL A 246 10.27 -15.02 7.00
C VAL A 246 11.31 -14.15 7.72
N SER A 247 12.03 -13.32 6.97
CA SER A 247 12.98 -12.35 7.50
C SER A 247 12.31 -11.31 8.40
N ALA A 248 11.14 -10.79 8.00
CA ALA A 248 10.36 -9.86 8.81
C ALA A 248 9.89 -10.50 10.12
N MET A 249 9.40 -11.73 10.09
CA MET A 249 8.97 -12.46 11.28
C MET A 249 10.15 -12.78 12.22
N GLN A 250 11.33 -13.10 11.68
CA GLN A 250 12.53 -13.26 12.49
C GLN A 250 12.98 -11.95 13.13
N LEU A 251 12.91 -10.83 12.41
CA LEU A 251 13.21 -9.51 12.95
C LEU A 251 12.23 -9.11 14.06
N LEU A 252 10.93 -9.36 13.88
CA LEU A 252 9.90 -9.18 14.91
C LEU A 252 10.18 -10.03 16.16
N ARG A 253 10.68 -11.27 15.99
CA ARG A 253 11.13 -12.10 17.11
C ARG A 253 12.34 -11.50 17.83
N MET A 254 13.18 -10.71 17.17
CA MET A 254 14.36 -10.09 17.77
C MET A 254 14.13 -8.70 18.36
N MET A 255 12.93 -8.13 18.23
CA MET A 255 12.62 -6.79 18.75
C MET A 255 12.62 -6.73 20.28
N ALA A 256 12.98 -5.55 20.81
CA ALA A 256 12.95 -5.27 22.24
C ALA A 256 11.50 -5.19 22.78
N LYS A 257 11.33 -5.40 24.09
CA LYS A 257 10.02 -5.40 24.76
C LYS A 257 9.23 -4.12 24.50
N ASP A 258 9.86 -2.96 24.70
CA ASP A 258 9.18 -1.65 24.62
C ASP A 258 8.77 -1.28 23.18
N GLU A 259 9.57 -1.67 22.19
CA GLU A 259 9.26 -1.44 20.78
C GLU A 259 8.13 -2.36 20.31
N LEU A 260 8.15 -3.63 20.73
CA LEU A 260 7.11 -4.60 20.40
C LEU A 260 5.78 -4.21 21.06
N THR A 261 5.78 -3.82 22.34
CA THR A 261 4.55 -3.37 23.01
C THR A 261 3.99 -2.11 22.35
N SER A 262 4.83 -1.15 21.98
CA SER A 262 4.39 0.03 21.22
C SER A 262 3.79 -0.34 19.86
N ALA A 263 4.40 -1.28 19.13
CA ALA A 263 3.89 -1.75 17.85
C ALA A 263 2.56 -2.51 18.00
N LEU A 264 2.45 -3.37 19.01
CA LEU A 264 1.22 -4.11 19.34
C LEU A 264 0.10 -3.20 19.86
N GLN A 265 0.43 -2.15 20.62
CA GLN A 265 -0.54 -1.13 21.04
C GLN A 265 -1.08 -0.34 19.83
N LYS A 266 -0.21 0.04 18.88
CA LYS A 266 -0.63 0.66 17.62
C LYS A 266 -1.51 -0.28 16.80
N PHE A 267 -1.15 -1.56 16.72
CA PHE A 267 -1.95 -2.60 16.10
C PHE A 267 -3.33 -2.74 16.76
N TYR A 268 -3.39 -2.74 18.09
CA TYR A 268 -4.63 -2.89 18.86
C TYR A 268 -5.54 -1.65 18.74
N HIS A 269 -4.97 -0.45 18.81
CA HIS A 269 -5.74 0.77 18.60
C HIS A 269 -6.32 0.82 17.17
N PHE A 270 -5.57 0.33 16.19
CA PHE A 270 -6.04 0.28 14.82
C PHE A 270 -7.17 -0.75 14.63
N THR A 271 -7.07 -1.94 15.25
CA THR A 271 -8.12 -2.98 15.15
C THR A 271 -9.43 -2.59 15.82
N LYS A 272 -9.40 -1.76 16.89
CA LYS A 272 -10.62 -1.22 17.54
C LYS A 272 -11.50 -0.34 16.66
N CYS A 273 -10.96 0.27 15.60
CA CYS A 273 -11.72 1.17 14.73
C CYS A 273 -12.57 0.44 13.67
N PHE A 274 -12.54 -0.90 13.61
CA PHE A 274 -13.25 -1.67 12.57
C PHE A 274 -14.51 -2.38 13.09
N PRO A 275 -15.61 -2.43 12.30
CA PRO A 275 -16.95 -2.79 12.79
C PRO A 275 -17.13 -4.27 13.12
N ASP A 276 -16.42 -5.14 12.41
CA ASP A 276 -16.32 -6.53 12.79
C ASP A 276 -15.06 -6.67 13.65
N PRO A 277 -15.19 -7.02 14.93
CA PRO A 277 -14.05 -7.54 15.65
C PRO A 277 -13.70 -8.85 14.94
N LEU A 278 -12.76 -8.78 13.99
CA LEU A 278 -11.79 -9.86 13.86
C LEU A 278 -11.49 -10.28 15.30
N LYS A 279 -11.52 -11.59 15.57
CA LYS A 279 -11.31 -12.20 16.90
C LYS A 279 -10.00 -11.73 17.61
N CYS A 280 -9.29 -10.76 17.05
CA CYS A 280 -8.27 -9.88 17.62
C CYS A 280 -8.68 -9.13 18.90
N ALA A 281 -9.95 -8.76 19.09
CA ALA A 281 -10.34 -7.92 20.23
C ALA A 281 -10.21 -8.62 21.60
N SER A 282 -10.39 -9.95 21.66
CA SER A 282 -10.34 -10.73 22.91
C SER A 282 -8.94 -11.21 23.30
N LEU A 283 -8.01 -11.33 22.34
CA LEU A 283 -6.66 -11.87 22.59
C LEU A 283 -5.60 -10.79 22.79
N ALA A 284 -5.71 -9.65 22.11
CA ALA A 284 -4.77 -8.56 22.28
C ALA A 284 -4.89 -7.88 23.66
N SER A 285 -6.10 -7.80 24.24
CA SER A 285 -6.28 -7.33 25.62
C SER A 285 -5.70 -8.33 26.63
N ALA A 286 -5.93 -9.63 26.44
CA ALA A 286 -5.41 -10.66 27.32
C ALA A 286 -3.86 -10.75 27.30
N GLN A 287 -3.23 -10.52 26.14
CA GLN A 287 -1.77 -10.53 26.01
C GLN A 287 -1.11 -9.21 26.47
N LEU A 288 -1.76 -8.06 26.31
CA LEU A 288 -1.26 -6.78 26.85
C LEU A 288 -1.29 -6.76 28.39
N ASP A 289 -2.37 -7.27 29.01
CA ASP A 289 -2.47 -7.38 30.48
C ASP A 289 -1.41 -8.34 31.06
N LEU A 290 -1.01 -9.39 30.33
CA LEU A 290 0.07 -10.29 30.75
C LEU A 290 1.46 -9.67 30.63
N VAL A 291 1.67 -8.74 29.69
CA VAL A 291 2.97 -8.07 29.50
C VAL A 291 3.22 -6.98 30.55
N GLU A 292 2.16 -6.32 31.03
CA GLU A 292 2.22 -5.41 32.19
C GLU A 292 2.44 -6.16 33.51
N ASN A 293 1.78 -7.30 33.72
CA ASN A 293 1.95 -8.11 34.93
C ASN A 293 3.32 -8.82 35.01
N ALA A 294 3.95 -9.15 33.87
CA ALA A 294 5.30 -9.70 33.84
C ALA A 294 6.41 -8.67 34.14
N ALA A 295 6.09 -7.37 34.28
CA ALA A 295 7.06 -6.37 34.73
C ALA A 295 7.30 -6.41 36.25
N GLY A 296 6.49 -7.16 37.01
CA GLY A 296 6.56 -7.20 38.48
C GLY A 296 7.57 -8.19 39.09
N GLU A 297 8.12 -9.15 38.33
CA GLU A 297 8.87 -10.29 38.91
C GLU A 297 10.35 -10.44 38.51
N ASP A 298 10.96 -9.49 37.80
CA ASP A 298 12.41 -9.55 37.48
C ASP A 298 13.23 -8.54 38.30
N LEU A 299 13.23 -8.71 39.63
CA LEU A 299 14.10 -7.98 40.56
C LEU A 299 14.93 -8.91 41.46
N THR A 300 15.42 -10.04 40.94
CA THR A 300 16.52 -10.77 41.61
C THR A 300 17.46 -11.40 40.59
N SER A 301 18.44 -10.63 40.10
CA SER A 301 19.74 -11.21 39.77
C SER A 301 20.83 -10.39 40.45
N THR A 302 21.32 -10.95 41.54
CA THR A 302 22.47 -10.52 42.34
C THR A 302 23.61 -9.96 41.49
N GLY A 303 23.89 -8.66 41.67
CA GLY A 303 25.17 -8.09 41.30
C GLY A 303 26.28 -8.74 42.13
N LYS A 304 27.17 -9.49 41.48
CA LYS A 304 28.50 -9.80 42.03
C LYS A 304 29.53 -9.24 41.08
N GLY A 305 30.35 -8.33 41.63
CA GLY A 305 31.28 -7.49 40.90
C GLY A 305 32.33 -8.25 40.11
N LEU A 306 32.61 -7.74 38.91
CA LEU A 306 33.80 -8.10 38.14
C LEU A 306 35.01 -7.41 38.77
N GLN A 307 35.76 -8.13 39.58
CA GLN A 307 37.17 -7.83 39.84
C GLN A 307 38.01 -9.05 39.49
N LYS A 308 38.67 -9.00 38.34
CA LYS A 308 40.11 -9.30 38.09
C LYS A 308 40.34 -9.53 36.60
N LYS A 309 41.51 -9.09 36.13
CA LYS A 309 41.99 -9.22 34.74
C LYS A 309 41.95 -10.69 34.32
N THR A 310 41.19 -11.01 33.27
CA THR A 310 41.11 -12.37 32.71
C THR A 310 41.68 -12.40 31.30
N ASP A 311 42.49 -13.42 31.03
CA ASP A 311 43.08 -13.74 29.73
C ASP A 311 42.03 -13.83 28.61
N LEU A 312 42.42 -13.41 27.39
CA LEU A 312 41.60 -13.46 26.18
C LEU A 312 40.94 -14.84 25.97
N PHE A 313 41.66 -15.90 26.32
CA PHE A 313 41.19 -17.29 26.18
C PHE A 313 40.09 -17.64 27.19
N GLN A 314 40.18 -17.11 28.42
CA GLN A 314 39.12 -17.27 29.43
C GLN A 314 37.88 -16.49 29.01
N LEU A 315 38.04 -15.28 28.45
CA LEU A 315 36.93 -14.48 27.93
C LEU A 315 36.21 -15.19 26.78
N GLN A 316 36.97 -15.80 25.86
CA GLN A 316 36.42 -16.54 24.72
C GLN A 316 35.68 -17.80 25.15
N LYS A 317 36.19 -18.52 26.15
CA LYS A 317 35.53 -19.68 26.75
C LYS A 317 34.25 -19.28 27.50
N THR A 318 34.30 -18.19 28.27
CA THR A 318 33.13 -17.67 29.00
C THR A 318 32.05 -17.15 28.03
N LEU A 319 32.44 -16.54 26.91
CA LEU A 319 31.52 -16.12 25.85
C LEU A 319 30.89 -17.32 25.13
N LEU A 320 31.65 -18.40 24.89
CA LEU A 320 31.11 -19.64 24.34
C LEU A 320 30.12 -20.31 25.31
N GLU A 321 30.45 -20.34 26.59
CA GLU A 321 29.60 -20.86 27.67
C GLU A 321 28.34 -19.99 27.87
N MET A 322 28.43 -18.67 27.68
CA MET A 322 27.26 -17.77 27.63
C MET A 322 26.41 -18.00 26.37
N LYS A 323 27.01 -18.40 25.25
CA LYS A 323 26.30 -18.71 23.99
C LYS A 323 25.58 -20.05 24.06
N THR A 324 26.15 -21.04 24.75
CA THR A 324 25.50 -22.34 25.00
C THR A 324 24.43 -22.23 26.09
N SER A 325 24.64 -21.45 27.15
CA SER A 325 23.62 -21.18 28.18
C SER A 325 22.48 -20.27 27.71
N ARG A 326 22.68 -19.41 26.69
CA ARG A 326 21.58 -18.74 25.98
C ARG A 326 20.68 -19.70 25.19
N ARG A 327 21.20 -20.83 24.71
CA ARG A 327 20.41 -21.86 24.02
C ARG A 327 19.60 -22.74 24.98
N THR A 328 19.97 -22.80 26.26
CA THR A 328 19.30 -23.61 27.30
C THR A 328 18.60 -22.78 28.37
N LYS A 329 18.64 -21.44 28.30
CA LYS A 329 17.82 -20.58 29.15
C LYS A 329 16.36 -20.91 28.84
N LYS A 330 15.60 -21.36 29.85
CA LYS A 330 14.13 -21.43 29.75
C LYS A 330 13.67 -20.12 29.12
N MET A 331 12.94 -20.21 27.99
CA MET A 331 12.45 -19.02 27.31
C MET A 331 11.80 -18.12 28.35
N SER A 332 12.18 -16.84 28.36
CA SER A 332 11.55 -15.89 29.29
C SER A 332 10.04 -15.94 29.07
N GLN A 333 9.23 -15.76 30.11
CA GLN A 333 7.77 -15.68 29.95
C GLN A 333 7.37 -14.68 28.85
N PHE A 334 8.16 -13.61 28.71
CA PHE A 334 8.03 -12.64 27.62
C PHE A 334 8.30 -13.22 26.22
N GLU A 335 9.32 -14.08 26.07
CA GLU A 335 9.64 -14.72 24.78
C GLU A 335 8.55 -15.71 24.36
N ILE A 336 7.95 -16.43 25.31
CA ILE A 336 6.82 -17.33 25.05
C ILE A 336 5.59 -16.54 24.60
N LEU A 337 5.25 -15.45 25.31
CA LEU A 337 4.13 -14.59 24.94
C LEU A 337 4.35 -13.90 23.59
N ARG A 338 5.58 -13.47 23.28
CA ARG A 338 5.95 -12.91 21.98
C ARG A 338 5.72 -13.93 20.87
N ASP A 339 6.20 -15.15 21.05
CA ASP A 339 6.09 -16.18 20.02
C ASP A 339 4.62 -16.59 19.79
N GLN A 340 3.80 -16.65 20.86
CA GLN A 340 2.35 -16.84 20.75
C GLN A 340 1.65 -15.68 20.02
N ALA A 341 2.03 -14.43 20.30
CA ALA A 341 1.48 -13.26 19.62
C ALA A 341 1.86 -13.26 18.13
N LEU A 342 3.10 -13.62 17.80
CA LEU A 342 3.56 -13.70 16.42
C LEU A 342 2.95 -14.88 15.66
N GLU A 343 2.72 -16.02 16.31
CA GLU A 343 1.99 -17.14 15.74
C GLU A 343 0.52 -16.77 15.47
N PHE A 344 -0.10 -16.01 16.37
CA PHE A 344 -1.43 -15.47 16.13
C PHE A 344 -1.44 -14.52 14.92
N ILE A 345 -0.49 -13.60 14.82
CA ILE A 345 -0.35 -12.70 13.65
C ILE A 345 -0.14 -13.53 12.37
N ASP A 346 0.71 -14.56 12.41
CA ASP A 346 0.93 -15.44 11.26
C ASP A 346 -0.36 -16.17 10.84
N SER A 347 -1.13 -16.67 11.81
CA SER A 347 -2.43 -17.29 11.55
C SER A 347 -3.45 -16.30 10.94
N LEU A 348 -3.42 -15.04 11.38
CA LEU A 348 -4.28 -13.98 10.87
C LEU A 348 -3.92 -13.62 9.42
N VAL A 349 -2.62 -13.51 9.13
CA VAL A 349 -2.09 -13.26 7.78
C VAL A 349 -2.47 -14.41 6.85
N ARG A 350 -2.28 -15.66 7.26
CA ARG A 350 -2.63 -16.84 6.45
C ARG A 350 -4.12 -16.95 6.15
N SER A 351 -4.98 -16.55 7.10
CA SER A 351 -6.43 -16.65 6.94
C SER A 351 -7.03 -15.52 6.09
N HIS A 352 -6.47 -14.31 6.12
CA HIS A 352 -7.11 -13.14 5.49
C HIS A 352 -6.29 -12.45 4.40
N LEU A 353 -4.99 -12.76 4.23
CA LEU A 353 -4.13 -12.18 3.20
C LEU A 353 -3.79 -13.14 2.06
N ALA A 354 -4.62 -14.15 1.82
CA ALA A 354 -4.53 -14.95 0.60
C ALA A 354 -4.72 -14.07 -0.65
N PRO A 355 -4.06 -14.34 -1.78
CA PRO A 355 -4.24 -13.62 -3.03
C PRO A 355 -5.69 -13.69 -3.52
N PRO A 356 -6.19 -12.65 -4.22
CA PRO A 356 -7.55 -12.65 -4.72
C PRO A 356 -7.80 -13.72 -5.78
N GLU A 357 -6.76 -14.19 -6.47
CA GLU A 357 -6.85 -15.28 -7.46
C GLU A 357 -7.28 -16.63 -6.84
N SER A 358 -7.18 -16.78 -5.52
CA SER A 358 -7.68 -17.94 -4.77
C SER A 358 -9.19 -17.88 -4.52
N GLN A 359 -9.80 -16.70 -4.64
CA GLN A 359 -11.22 -16.52 -4.35
C GLN A 359 -12.05 -16.79 -5.62
N PRO A 360 -13.19 -17.48 -5.48
CA PRO A 360 -14.11 -17.66 -6.61
C PRO A 360 -14.71 -16.31 -7.05
N LEU A 361 -14.93 -16.14 -8.35
CA LEU A 361 -15.50 -14.94 -8.98
C LEU A 361 -14.70 -13.64 -8.80
N TYR A 362 -13.41 -13.72 -8.47
CA TYR A 362 -12.58 -12.52 -8.30
C TYR A 362 -12.48 -11.69 -9.60
N GLU A 363 -12.58 -12.30 -10.77
CA GLU A 363 -12.49 -11.62 -12.07
C GLU A 363 -13.58 -10.56 -12.28
N VAL A 364 -14.72 -10.71 -11.60
CA VAL A 364 -15.82 -9.72 -11.66
C VAL A 364 -15.37 -8.36 -11.09
N CYS A 365 -14.54 -8.39 -10.04
CA CYS A 365 -14.09 -7.20 -9.32
C CYS A 365 -12.70 -6.74 -9.77
N TYR A 366 -11.82 -7.65 -10.20
CA TYR A 366 -10.41 -7.37 -10.47
C TYR A 366 -10.10 -7.21 -11.96
N TYR A 367 -9.54 -6.05 -12.30
CA TYR A 367 -9.01 -5.80 -13.64
C TYR A 367 -7.55 -6.27 -13.77
N SER A 368 -7.28 -7.15 -14.75
CA SER A 368 -5.98 -7.85 -14.92
C SER A 368 -5.18 -7.46 -16.17
N SER A 369 -5.73 -6.70 -17.12
CA SER A 369 -5.11 -6.45 -18.43
C SER A 369 -4.01 -5.37 -18.42
N SER A 370 -2.89 -5.64 -17.75
CA SER A 370 -1.78 -4.67 -17.63
C SER A 370 -1.11 -4.29 -18.95
N ALA A 371 -1.09 -5.19 -19.94
CA ALA A 371 -0.45 -4.95 -21.24
C ALA A 371 -1.20 -3.90 -22.07
N VAL A 372 -2.53 -3.92 -22.03
CA VAL A 372 -3.38 -2.97 -22.76
C VAL A 372 -3.23 -1.59 -22.13
N LEU A 373 -3.37 -1.51 -20.81
CA LEU A 373 -3.16 -0.27 -20.07
C LEU A 373 -1.78 0.34 -20.31
N ARG A 374 -0.71 -0.49 -20.29
CA ARG A 374 0.66 -0.04 -20.56
C ARG A 374 0.81 0.53 -21.97
N ARG A 375 0.16 -0.06 -22.98
CA ARG A 375 0.21 0.44 -24.37
C ARG A 375 -0.50 1.79 -24.52
N HIS A 376 -1.61 1.99 -23.82
CA HIS A 376 -2.38 3.23 -23.90
C HIS A 376 -1.76 4.37 -23.10
N LEU A 377 -1.23 4.09 -21.90
CA LEU A 377 -0.63 5.12 -21.04
C LEU A 377 0.82 5.42 -21.41
N ASN A 378 1.64 4.38 -21.61
CA ASN A 378 3.03 4.49 -22.00
C ASN A 378 3.19 4.20 -23.49
N ALA A 379 2.70 5.11 -24.31
CA ALA A 379 2.86 5.02 -25.75
C ALA A 379 4.36 5.04 -26.11
N THR A 380 4.84 3.98 -26.75
CA THR A 380 6.20 3.89 -27.29
C THR A 380 6.15 3.90 -28.82
N PRO A 381 5.84 5.05 -29.46
CA PRO A 381 5.65 5.12 -30.91
C PRO A 381 6.90 4.68 -31.68
N ARG A 382 8.08 4.97 -31.13
CA ARG A 382 9.37 4.55 -31.74
C ARG A 382 9.50 3.04 -31.84
N THR A 383 9.16 2.29 -30.78
CA THR A 383 9.24 0.81 -30.84
C THR A 383 8.23 0.26 -31.84
N SER A 384 7.00 0.80 -31.85
CA SER A 384 5.96 0.38 -32.79
C SER A 384 6.34 0.62 -34.26
N ILE A 385 7.14 1.63 -34.55
CA ILE A 385 7.68 1.88 -35.91
C ILE A 385 8.89 0.99 -36.22
N GLN A 386 9.75 0.73 -35.24
CA GLN A 386 10.98 -0.05 -35.43
C GLN A 386 10.72 -1.54 -35.60
N THR A 387 9.85 -2.15 -34.79
CA THR A 387 9.55 -3.60 -34.85
C THR A 387 9.15 -4.08 -36.25
N PRO A 388 8.19 -3.44 -36.97
CA PRO A 388 7.86 -3.85 -38.33
C PRO A 388 9.00 -3.58 -39.33
N LYS A 389 9.80 -2.52 -39.17
CA LYS A 389 10.97 -2.28 -40.04
C LYS A 389 12.03 -3.37 -39.90
N PHE A 390 12.27 -3.87 -38.68
CA PHE A 390 13.18 -5.00 -38.45
C PHE A 390 12.64 -6.32 -39.01
N ILE A 391 11.34 -6.57 -38.92
CA ILE A 391 10.70 -7.77 -39.51
C ILE A 391 10.82 -7.72 -41.04
N VAL A 392 10.56 -6.57 -41.67
CA VAL A 392 10.66 -6.41 -43.14
C VAL A 392 12.10 -6.57 -43.65
N LEU A 393 13.09 -6.06 -42.91
CA LEU A 393 14.50 -6.22 -43.27
C LEU A 393 14.96 -7.70 -43.17
N ASN A 394 14.48 -8.43 -42.16
CA ASN A 394 14.81 -9.84 -42.00
C ASN A 394 14.04 -10.75 -42.98
N SER A 395 12.81 -10.40 -43.37
CA SER A 395 12.04 -11.15 -44.38
C SER A 395 12.49 -10.89 -45.81
N SER A 396 13.25 -9.82 -46.06
CA SER A 396 13.83 -9.52 -47.38
C SER A 396 15.22 -10.16 -47.59
N SER A 397 15.70 -10.93 -46.62
CA SER A 397 17.01 -11.59 -46.64
C SER A 397 16.92 -13.12 -46.87
N TYR A 398 15.78 -13.61 -47.36
CA TYR A 398 15.54 -15.01 -47.72
C TYR A 398 15.09 -15.15 -49.18
#